data_AF-A0A4Q3EAU1-F1
#
_entry.id   AF-A0A4Q3EAU1-F1
#
_cell.length_a   1.000
_cell.length_b   1.000
_cell.length_c   1.000
_cell.angle_alpha   90.00
_cell.angle_beta   90.00
_cell.angle_gamma   90.00
#
_symmetry.space_group_name_H-M   'P 1'
#
loop_
_entity.id
_entity.type
_entity.pdbx_description
1 polymer ?
#
loop_
_entity_poly.entity_id
_entity_poly.type
_entity_poly.pdbx_seq_one_letter_code
_entity_poly.pdbx_strand_id
1 'polypeptide(L)'
;DEVVQAYIQYPNLERMPLKELKGFARISVKENGEQVATIKIPVKELQKWDLQKHRFQLYKGEYKLMVGSDSATPKLNASFSL
;
A
#
# COMPACT_ATOMS: atom_id res chain seq x y z
N ASP A 1 20.10 -7.37 -4.94
CA ASP A 1 19.24 -6.67 -3.98
C ASP A 1 18.00 -6.20 -4.69
N GLU A 2 16.84 -6.66 -4.24
CA GLU A 2 15.55 -6.25 -4.76
C GLU A 2 14.79 -5.45 -3.70
N VAL A 3 14.04 -4.46 -4.16
CA VAL A 3 13.15 -3.66 -3.30
C VAL A 3 11.73 -3.94 -3.74
N VAL A 4 10.96 -4.55 -2.85
CA VAL A 4 9.53 -4.79 -3.01
C VAL A 4 8.80 -3.62 -2.36
N GLN A 5 7.98 -2.92 -3.13
CA GLN A 5 7.24 -1.74 -2.70
C GLN A 5 5.75 -2.05 -2.69
N ALA A 6 5.05 -1.63 -1.64
CA ALA A 6 3.61 -1.81 -1.48
C ALA A 6 2.90 -0.45 -1.43
N TYR A 7 2.04 -0.24 -2.43
CA TYR A 7 1.22 0.94 -2.61
C TYR A 7 -0.23 0.63 -2.31
N ILE A 8 -0.93 1.56 -1.66
CA ILE A 8 -2.38 1.49 -1.49
C ILE A 8 -3.02 2.58 -2.34
N GLN A 9 -3.92 2.19 -3.21
CA GLN A 9 -4.86 3.07 -3.89
C GLN A 9 -6.16 3.12 -3.08
N TYR A 10 -6.54 4.35 -2.76
CA TYR A 10 -7.72 4.64 -1.96
C TYR A 10 -8.98 4.59 -2.83
N PRO A 11 -10.16 4.38 -2.21
CA PRO A 11 -11.44 4.55 -2.89
C PRO A 11 -11.56 5.95 -3.46
N ASN A 12 -12.34 6.09 -4.53
CA ASN A 12 -12.55 7.37 -5.23
C ASN A 12 -13.36 8.33 -4.35
N LEU A 13 -12.66 9.04 -3.47
CA LEU A 13 -13.21 10.01 -2.53
C LEU A 13 -12.50 11.34 -2.71
N GLU A 14 -13.23 12.42 -2.43
CA GLU A 14 -12.72 13.77 -2.57
C GLU A 14 -11.48 13.98 -1.68
N ARG A 15 -10.39 14.52 -2.27
CA ARG A 15 -9.09 14.77 -1.63
C ARG A 15 -8.25 13.54 -1.23
N MET A 16 -8.56 12.36 -1.76
CA MET A 16 -7.70 11.19 -1.54
C MET A 16 -6.56 11.09 -2.57
N PRO A 17 -5.35 10.69 -2.16
CA PRO A 17 -4.28 10.41 -3.10
C PRO A 17 -4.63 9.19 -3.95
N LEU A 18 -4.29 9.23 -5.24
CA LEU A 18 -4.52 8.12 -6.15
C LEU A 18 -3.80 6.84 -5.72
N LYS A 19 -2.58 6.98 -5.20
CA LYS A 19 -1.76 5.89 -4.68
C LYS A 19 -0.80 6.42 -3.62
N GLU A 20 -0.54 5.64 -2.59
CA GLU A 20 0.37 6.01 -1.51
C GLU A 20 1.26 4.82 -1.13
N LEU A 21 2.57 5.05 -1.08
CA LEU A 21 3.52 4.04 -0.61
C LEU A 21 3.30 3.82 0.89
N LYS A 22 2.96 2.58 1.26
CA LYS A 22 2.73 2.19 2.66
C LYS A 22 3.85 1.40 3.28
N GLY A 23 4.66 0.76 2.46
CA GLY A 23 5.83 0.06 2.94
C GLY A 23 6.69 -0.41 1.79
N PHE A 24 7.93 -0.70 2.12
CA PHE A 24 8.85 -1.37 1.24
C PHE A 24 9.65 -2.39 2.04
N ALA A 25 9.99 -3.50 1.42
CA ALA A 25 10.86 -4.53 1.94
C ALA A 25 12.05 -4.67 1.00
N ARG A 26 13.25 -4.56 1.55
CA ARG A 26 14.48 -4.78 0.81
C ARG A 26 14.95 -6.20 1.09
N ILE A 27 15.07 -7.01 0.06
CA ILE A 27 15.47 -8.41 0.15
C ILE A 27 16.75 -8.65 -0.66
N SER A 28 17.62 -9.49 -0.12
CA SER A 28 18.88 -9.87 -0.75
C SER A 28 18.79 -11.33 -1.16
N VAL A 29 18.26 -11.57 -2.35
CA VAL A 29 18.15 -12.91 -2.93
C VAL A 29 19.50 -13.32 -3.51
N LYS A 30 19.99 -14.50 -3.14
CA LYS A 30 21.17 -15.12 -3.77
C LYS A 30 20.78 -15.69 -5.13
N GLU A 31 21.75 -15.90 -6.02
CA GLU A 31 21.50 -16.52 -7.32
C GLU A 31 20.73 -17.85 -7.15
N ASN A 32 19.62 -18.00 -7.87
CA ASN A 32 18.67 -19.12 -7.78
C ASN A 32 17.99 -19.33 -6.41
N GLY A 33 18.07 -18.36 -5.50
CA GLY A 33 17.37 -18.40 -4.22
C GLY A 33 15.94 -17.85 -4.30
N GLU A 34 15.11 -18.21 -3.31
CA GLU A 34 13.81 -17.59 -3.07
C GLU A 34 13.83 -16.95 -1.68
N GLN A 35 13.20 -15.77 -1.54
CA GLN A 35 13.07 -15.12 -0.24
C GLN A 35 11.69 -14.47 -0.10
N VAL A 36 11.07 -14.68 1.07
CA VAL A 36 9.75 -14.14 1.38
C VAL A 36 9.90 -12.72 1.94
N ALA A 37 9.38 -11.73 1.21
CA ALA A 37 9.25 -10.36 1.69
C ALA A 37 7.93 -10.19 2.46
N THR A 38 7.99 -9.85 3.74
CA THR A 38 6.80 -9.55 4.56
C THR A 38 6.66 -8.04 4.77
N ILE A 39 5.62 -7.44 4.20
CA ILE A 39 5.29 -6.02 4.40
C ILE A 39 4.02 -5.94 5.27
N LYS A 40 4.15 -5.33 6.46
CA LYS A 40 3.01 -5.15 7.37
C LYS A 40 2.47 -3.73 7.21
N ILE A 41 1.26 -3.61 6.67
CA ILE A 41 0.56 -2.33 6.54
C ILE A 41 -0.56 -2.30 7.59
N PRO A 42 -0.36 -1.62 8.72
CA PRO A 42 -1.40 -1.52 9.73
C PRO A 42 -2.55 -0.65 9.22
N VAL A 43 -3.78 -1.11 9.42
CA VAL A 43 -5.01 -0.43 8.94
C VAL A 43 -5.11 1.02 9.45
N LYS A 44 -4.54 1.32 10.62
CA LYS A 44 -4.45 2.68 11.16
C LYS A 44 -3.73 3.68 10.24
N GLU A 45 -2.81 3.22 9.40
CA GLU A 45 -2.12 4.09 8.43
C GLU A 45 -2.99 4.42 7.24
N LEU A 46 -4.05 3.65 6.97
CA LEU A 46 -5.03 3.95 5.93
C LEU A 46 -5.99 5.06 6.34
N GLN A 47 -5.95 5.50 7.59
CA GLN A 47 -6.75 6.63 8.06
C GLN A 47 -6.29 7.91 7.38
N LYS A 48 -7.25 8.75 7.03
CA LYS A 48 -7.01 10.08 6.47
C LYS A 48 -7.49 11.14 7.46
N TRP A 49 -6.80 12.28 7.43
CA TRP A 49 -7.15 13.41 8.28
C TRP A 49 -8.46 14.02 7.80
N ASP A 50 -9.50 13.88 8.60
CA ASP A 50 -10.80 14.48 8.33
C ASP A 50 -10.80 15.93 8.84
N LEU A 51 -10.82 16.89 7.91
CA LEU A 51 -10.81 18.32 8.21
C LEU A 51 -12.10 18.80 8.89
N GLN A 52 -13.22 18.08 8.77
CA GLN A 52 -14.47 18.44 9.43
C GLN A 52 -14.46 18.00 10.90
N LYS A 53 -13.90 16.82 11.18
CA LYS A 53 -13.88 16.21 12.51
C LYS A 53 -12.57 16.40 13.28
N HIS A 54 -11.57 17.02 12.64
CA HIS A 54 -10.24 17.27 13.19
C HIS A 54 -9.60 16.00 13.77
N ARG A 55 -9.78 14.87 13.08
CA ARG A 55 -9.31 13.56 13.53
C ARG A 55 -8.97 12.65 12.36
N PHE A 56 -8.12 11.65 12.64
CA PHE A 56 -7.91 10.55 11.71
C PHE A 56 -9.17 9.70 11.61
N GLN A 57 -9.67 9.52 10.39
CA GLN A 57 -10.81 8.67 10.11
C GLN A 57 -10.45 7.67 9.01
N LEU A 58 -10.85 6.42 9.23
CA LEU A 58 -10.85 5.41 8.19
C LEU A 58 -12.10 5.58 7.33
N TYR A 59 -11.91 5.55 6.01
CA TYR A 59 -13.03 5.63 5.08
C TYR A 59 -13.40 4.22 4.65
N LYS A 60 -14.69 3.96 4.55
CA LYS A 60 -15.18 2.69 4.02
C LYS A 60 -15.16 2.74 2.50
N GLY A 61 -14.83 1.61 1.87
CA GLY A 61 -14.75 1.52 0.42
C GLY A 61 -13.78 0.45 -0.05
N GLU A 62 -13.62 0.39 -1.37
CA GLU A 62 -12.67 -0.53 -2.01
C GLU A 62 -11.27 0.08 -2.03
N TYR A 63 -10.34 -0.61 -1.39
CA TYR A 63 -8.92 -0.30 -1.39
C TYR A 63 -8.20 -1.28 -2.31
N LYS A 64 -7.24 -0.78 -3.09
CA LYS A 64 -6.40 -1.61 -3.96
C LYS A 64 -4.97 -1.60 -3.46
N LEU A 65 -4.49 -2.74 -3.00
CA LEU A 65 -3.08 -3.01 -2.73
C LEU A 65 -2.37 -3.33 -4.05
N MET A 66 -1.32 -2.58 -4.34
CA MET A 66 -0.46 -2.75 -5.49
C MET A 66 0.96 -3.02 -4.99
N VAL A 67 1.51 -4.18 -5.28
CA VAL A 67 2.88 -4.54 -4.90
C VAL A 67 3.72 -4.72 -6.15
N GLY A 68 4.88 -4.08 -6.18
CA GLY A 68 5.76 -4.08 -7.34
C GLY A 68 7.19 -3.69 -7.00
N SER A 69 8.07 -3.72 -7.99
CA SER A 69 9.46 -3.28 -7.85
C SER A 69 9.58 -1.76 -7.92
N ASP A 70 8.57 -1.10 -8.49
CA ASP A 70 8.53 0.34 -8.75
C ASP A 70 7.09 0.88 -8.66
N SER A 71 6.94 2.20 -8.75
CA SER A 71 5.65 2.89 -8.61
C SER A 71 4.77 2.84 -9.86
N ALA A 72 5.30 2.41 -11.01
CA ALA A 72 4.62 2.38 -12.30
C ALA A 72 4.12 0.98 -12.67
N THR A 73 4.85 -0.07 -12.26
CA THR A 73 4.61 -1.46 -12.68
C THR A 73 4.24 -2.34 -11.47
N PRO A 74 2.96 -2.39 -11.08
CA PRO A 74 2.50 -3.34 -10.09
C PRO A 74 2.59 -4.76 -10.65
N LYS A 75 3.36 -5.64 -9.98
CA LYS A 75 3.42 -7.07 -10.33
C LYS A 75 2.27 -7.84 -9.71
N LEU A 76 1.81 -7.37 -8.55
CA LEU A 76 0.70 -7.95 -7.79
C LEU A 76 -0.30 -6.85 -7.49
N ASN A 77 -1.58 -7.18 -7.65
CA ASN A 77 -2.69 -6.34 -7.25
C ASN A 77 -3.69 -7.18 -6.44
N ALA A 78 -4.20 -6.60 -5.37
CA ALA A 78 -5.21 -7.20 -4.53
C ALA A 78 -6.20 -6.11 -4.09
N SER A 79 -7.48 -6.36 -4.23
CA SER A 79 -8.53 -5.47 -3.75
C SER A 79 -9.08 -5.98 -2.43
N PHE A 80 -9.35 -5.10 -1.48
CA PHE A 80 -10.02 -5.41 -0.23
C PHE A 80 -10.93 -4.26 0.18
N SER A 81 -11.97 -4.56 0.95
CA SER A 81 -12.91 -3.56 1.44
C SER A 81 -12.76 -3.35 2.94
N LEU A 82 -12.93 -2.10 3.38
CA LEU A 82 -12.97 -1.68 4.78
C LEU A 82 -14.35 -1.14 5.17
#